data_AF-J3FCY5-F1
#
_entry.id   AF-J3FCY5-F1
#
_cell.length_a   1.000
_cell.length_b   1.000
_cell.length_c   1.000
_cell.angle_alpha   90.00
_cell.angle_beta   90.00
_cell.angle_gamma   90.00
#
_symmetry.space_group_name_H-M   'P 1'
#
loop_
_entity.id
_entity.type
_entity.pdbx_description
1 polymer ?
#
loop_
_entity_poly.entity_id
_entity_poly.type
_entity_poly.pdbx_seq_one_letter_code
_entity_poly.pdbx_strand_id
1 'polypeptide(L)'
;MLTAIIITAVFVKSGWLHGFHMPDWSLNLAALILGVRIGSRFQGLGVAELGRHGRTALVSVGLMIVVAAVFAEVAARWLGSDPLSLWLAYMPGAIETIAIVAFGGGLNVVFILTHHLSRMVLLHFAPALLVQVRRAREET
;
A
#
# COMPACT_ATOMS: atom_id res chain seq x y z
N MET A 1 3.30 10.43 -1.69
CA MET A 1 2.75 9.25 -2.41
C MET A 1 1.49 9.64 -3.17
N LEU A 2 0.35 9.93 -2.51
CA LEU A 2 -0.89 10.33 -3.20
C LEU A 2 -0.71 11.53 -4.13
N THR A 3 -0.01 12.58 -3.69
CA THR A 3 0.28 13.75 -4.52
C THR A 3 1.02 13.38 -5.80
N ALA A 4 2.02 12.50 -5.71
CA ALA A 4 2.76 12.02 -6.88
C ALA A 4 1.87 11.19 -7.81
N ILE A 5 1.07 10.26 -7.26
CA ILE A 5 0.10 9.45 -8.03
C ILE A 5 -0.88 10.35 -8.78
N ILE A 6 -1.45 11.36 -8.11
CA ILE A 6 -2.42 12.29 -8.70
C ILE A 6 -1.76 13.13 -9.80
N ILE A 7 -0.59 13.70 -9.54
CA ILE A 7 0.14 14.48 -10.55
C ILE A 7 0.45 13.60 -11.77
N THR A 8 1.04 12.42 -11.57
CA THR A 8 1.34 11.50 -12.66
C THR A 8 0.07 11.11 -13.44
N ALA A 9 -1.03 10.82 -12.76
CA ALA A 9 -2.31 10.50 -13.41
C ALA A 9 -2.85 11.66 -14.27
N VAL A 10 -2.74 12.91 -13.79
CA VAL A 10 -3.15 14.10 -14.54
C VAL A 10 -2.29 14.27 -15.79
N PHE A 11 -0.97 14.14 -15.67
CA PHE A 11 -0.04 14.31 -16.80
C PHE A 11 -0.14 13.18 -17.85
N VAL A 12 -0.45 11.95 -17.41
CA VAL A 12 -0.72 10.83 -18.33
C VAL A 12 -2.04 11.08 -19.07
N LYS A 13 -3.10 11.46 -18.35
CA LYS A 13 -4.42 11.73 -18.96
C LYS A 13 -4.40 12.95 -19.90
N SER A 14 -3.58 13.95 -19.63
CA SER A 14 -3.46 15.14 -20.48
C SER A 14 -2.69 14.88 -21.79
N GLY A 15 -2.14 13.67 -21.98
CA GLY A 15 -1.38 13.29 -23.18
C GLY A 15 0.10 13.68 -23.14
N TRP A 16 0.55 14.36 -22.07
CA TRP A 16 1.92 14.88 -21.98
C TRP A 16 2.97 13.79 -21.73
N LEU A 17 2.57 12.66 -21.13
CA LEU A 17 3.44 11.55 -20.77
C LEU A 17 3.12 10.25 -21.54
N HIS A 18 2.46 10.33 -22.70
CA HIS A 18 2.19 9.14 -23.52
C HIS A 18 3.50 8.46 -23.94
N GLY A 19 3.72 7.22 -23.49
CA GLY A 19 4.93 6.44 -23.79
C GLY A 19 6.17 6.82 -22.96
N PHE A 20 6.03 7.65 -21.92
CA PHE A 20 7.15 7.98 -21.05
C PHE A 20 7.51 6.77 -20.18
N HIS A 21 8.68 6.19 -20.42
CA HIS A 21 9.28 5.19 -19.55
C HIS A 21 10.31 5.85 -18.64
N MET A 22 10.22 5.57 -17.34
CA MET A 22 11.16 6.08 -16.37
C MET A 22 12.55 5.47 -16.64
N PRO A 23 13.61 6.27 -16.79
CA PRO A 23 14.96 5.74 -16.98
C PRO A 23 15.40 4.89 -15.79
N ASP A 24 16.07 3.76 -16.04
CA ASP A 24 16.48 2.81 -14.99
C ASP A 24 17.34 3.45 -13.89
N TRP A 25 18.22 4.39 -14.26
CA TRP A 25 19.06 5.10 -13.28
C TRP A 25 18.22 5.89 -12.26
N SER A 26 17.06 6.42 -12.67
CA SER A 26 16.17 7.19 -11.81
C SER A 26 15.45 6.27 -10.81
N LEU A 27 14.97 5.11 -11.28
CA LEU A 27 14.38 4.08 -10.44
C LEU A 27 15.39 3.55 -9.41
N ASN A 28 16.62 3.26 -9.85
CA ASN A 28 17.70 2.80 -8.98
C ASN A 28 18.06 3.86 -7.92
N LEU A 29 18.13 5.14 -8.31
CA LEU A 29 18.37 6.23 -7.36
C LEU A 29 17.23 6.36 -6.34
N ALA A 30 15.98 6.26 -6.78
CA ALA A 30 14.82 6.29 -5.89
C ALA A 30 14.83 5.11 -4.90
N ALA A 31 15.15 3.91 -5.38
CA ALA A 31 15.30 2.71 -4.56
C ALA A 31 16.44 2.85 -3.55
N LEU A 32 17.58 3.42 -3.95
CA LEU A 32 18.72 3.71 -3.07
C LEU A 32 18.32 4.69 -1.96
N ILE A 33 17.67 5.81 -2.30
CA ILE A 33 17.21 6.81 -1.33
C ILE A 33 16.20 6.18 -0.37
N LEU A 34 15.27 5.38 -0.88
CA LEU A 34 14.29 4.67 -0.07
C LEU A 34 14.98 3.69 0.89
N GLY A 35 15.95 2.92 0.41
CA GLY A 35 16.77 2.01 1.21
C GLY A 35 17.53 2.74 2.31
N VAL A 36 18.18 3.87 2.01
CA VAL A 36 18.88 4.69 3.02
C VAL A 36 17.90 5.25 4.05
N ARG A 37 16.72 5.74 3.64
CA ARG A 37 15.70 6.25 4.58
C ARG A 37 15.09 5.18 5.46
N ILE A 38 14.94 3.95 4.95
CA ILE A 38 14.49 2.81 5.75
C ILE A 38 15.61 2.40 6.70
N GLY A 39 16.85 2.29 6.22
CA GLY A 39 18.02 1.91 7.00
C GLY A 39 18.33 2.88 8.15
N SER A 40 18.17 4.19 7.92
CA SER A 40 18.41 5.21 8.95
C SER A 40 17.45 5.11 10.14
N ARG A 41 16.27 4.48 9.98
CA ARG A 41 15.34 4.21 11.10
C ARG A 41 15.91 3.23 12.12
N PHE A 42 16.94 2.47 11.77
CA PHE A 42 17.59 1.51 12.66
C PHE A 42 18.89 2.05 13.28
N GLN A 43 19.24 3.31 13.00
CA GLN A 43 20.42 3.93 13.58
C GLN A 43 20.31 3.97 15.12
N GLY A 44 21.34 3.46 15.80
CA GLY A 44 21.38 3.43 17.27
C GLY A 44 20.67 2.24 17.93
N LEU A 45 20.07 1.33 17.16
CA LEU A 45 19.50 0.09 17.71
C LEU A 45 20.57 -1.01 17.80
N GLY A 46 20.71 -1.63 18.97
CA GLY A 46 21.56 -2.81 19.14
C GLY A 46 21.01 -4.02 18.39
N VAL A 47 21.88 -4.95 17.99
CA VAL A 47 21.50 -6.17 17.23
C VAL A 47 20.44 -7.00 17.96
N ALA A 48 20.54 -7.13 19.28
CA ALA A 48 19.56 -7.83 20.11
C ALA A 48 18.18 -7.13 20.11
N GLU A 49 18.19 -5.80 20.11
CA GLU A 49 16.96 -5.00 20.08
C GLU A 49 16.32 -5.02 18.69
N LEU A 50 17.13 -5.00 17.63
CA LEU A 50 16.69 -5.21 16.26
C LEU A 50 16.01 -6.59 16.10
N GLY A 51 16.60 -7.65 16.66
CA GLY A 51 16.00 -8.98 16.64
C GLY A 51 14.65 -9.05 17.38
N ARG A 52 14.55 -8.38 18.54
CA ARG A 52 13.29 -8.30 19.32
C ARG A 52 12.19 -7.58 18.55
N HIS A 53 12.48 -6.41 17.99
CA HIS A 53 11.53 -5.64 17.17
C HIS A 53 11.22 -6.34 15.84
N GLY A 54 12.20 -7.03 15.26
CA GLY A 54 12.01 -7.83 14.06
C GLY A 54 11.01 -8.97 14.32
N ARG A 55 11.11 -9.65 15.46
CA ARG A 55 10.16 -10.71 15.82
C ARG A 55 8.73 -10.17 15.97
N THR A 56 8.55 -9.05 16.67
CA THR A 56 7.20 -8.45 16.83
C THR A 56 6.64 -7.95 15.49
N ALA A 57 7.48 -7.38 14.63
CA ALA A 57 7.10 -7.00 13.27
C ALA A 57 6.67 -8.21 12.44
N LEU A 58 7.43 -9.31 12.47
CA LEU A 58 7.10 -10.55 11.76
C LEU A 58 5.77 -11.15 12.21
N VAL A 59 5.54 -11.22 13.53
CA VAL A 59 4.26 -11.68 14.08
C VAL A 59 3.10 -10.79 13.61
N SER A 60 3.30 -9.47 13.62
CA SER A 60 2.28 -8.50 13.20
C SER A 60 1.95 -8.64 11.72
N VAL A 61 2.97 -8.75 10.85
CA VAL A 61 2.78 -8.96 9.41
C VAL A 61 2.11 -10.30 9.16
N GLY A 62 2.56 -11.37 9.82
CA GLY A 62 1.93 -12.69 9.72
C GLY A 62 0.45 -12.66 10.10
N LEU A 63 0.10 -11.98 11.19
CA LEU A 63 -1.28 -11.79 11.60
C LEU A 63 -2.09 -11.03 10.55
N MET A 64 -1.55 -9.94 9.99
CA MET A 64 -2.23 -9.19 8.93
C MET A 64 -2.48 -10.05 7.68
N ILE A 65 -1.52 -10.90 7.30
CA ILE A 65 -1.65 -11.82 6.15
C ILE A 65 -2.75 -12.84 6.40
N VAL A 66 -2.78 -13.45 7.59
CA VAL A 66 -3.79 -14.44 7.98
C VAL A 66 -5.17 -13.80 8.02
N VAL A 67 -5.30 -12.63 8.65
CA VAL A 67 -6.57 -11.90 8.71
C VAL A 67 -7.04 -11.55 7.29
N ALA A 68 -6.16 -11.05 6.42
CA ALA A 68 -6.51 -10.79 5.03
C ALA A 68 -7.01 -12.04 4.30
N ALA A 69 -6.39 -13.20 4.52
CA ALA A 69 -6.81 -14.47 3.92
C ALA A 69 -8.20 -14.91 4.41
N VAL A 70 -8.45 -14.83 5.72
CA VAL A 70 -9.75 -15.18 6.31
C VAL A 70 -10.85 -14.28 5.76
N PHE A 71 -10.63 -12.96 5.72
CA PHE A 71 -11.61 -12.02 5.16
C PHE A 71 -11.83 -12.22 3.67
N ALA A 72 -10.78 -12.52 2.91
CA ALA A 72 -10.88 -12.82 1.48
C ALA A 72 -11.73 -14.05 1.21
N GLU A 73 -11.52 -15.14 1.96
CA GLU A 73 -12.33 -16.37 1.84
C GLU A 73 -13.81 -16.13 2.18
N VAL A 74 -14.08 -15.38 3.25
CA VAL A 74 -15.46 -15.02 3.61
C VAL A 74 -16.10 -14.16 2.52
N ALA A 75 -15.41 -13.13 2.04
CA ALA A 75 -15.89 -12.26 0.98
C ALA A 75 -16.09 -13.01 -0.34
N ALA A 76 -15.20 -13.95 -0.69
CA ALA A 76 -15.30 -14.73 -1.92
C ALA A 76 -16.57 -15.58 -1.95
N ARG A 77 -16.95 -16.17 -0.82
CA ARG A 77 -18.19 -16.94 -0.68
C ARG A 77 -19.44 -16.07 -0.84
N TRP A 78 -19.37 -14.80 -0.46
CA TRP A 78 -20.49 -13.86 -0.54
C TRP A 78 -20.61 -13.22 -1.93
N LEU A 79 -19.48 -12.85 -2.54
CA LEU A 79 -19.43 -12.15 -3.83
C LEU A 79 -19.32 -13.11 -5.03
N GLY A 80 -19.10 -14.41 -4.82
CA GLY A 80 -18.84 -15.37 -5.89
C GLY A 80 -17.60 -15.03 -6.72
N SER A 81 -16.65 -14.30 -6.13
CA SER A 81 -15.43 -13.80 -6.78
C SER A 81 -14.22 -14.66 -6.46
N ASP A 82 -13.17 -14.54 -7.27
CA ASP A 82 -11.92 -15.26 -7.07
C ASP A 82 -11.26 -14.92 -5.71
N PRO A 83 -11.02 -15.90 -4.82
CA PRO A 83 -10.44 -15.67 -3.51
C PRO A 83 -9.03 -15.05 -3.56
N LEU A 84 -8.23 -15.38 -4.57
CA LEU A 84 -6.87 -14.85 -4.71
C LEU A 84 -6.87 -13.36 -5.07
N SER A 85 -7.79 -12.93 -5.93
CA SER A 85 -7.99 -11.52 -6.28
C SER A 85 -8.42 -10.71 -5.05
N LEU A 86 -9.33 -11.25 -4.23
CA LEU A 86 -9.75 -10.62 -2.98
C LEU A 86 -8.63 -10.59 -1.94
N TRP A 87 -7.88 -11.67 -1.82
CA TRP A 87 -6.76 -11.76 -0.90
C TRP A 87 -5.67 -10.75 -1.24
N LEU A 88 -5.26 -10.67 -2.51
CA LEU A 88 -4.32 -9.66 -2.99
C LEU A 88 -4.85 -8.24 -2.82
N ALA A 89 -6.16 -8.02 -2.97
CA ALA A 89 -6.78 -6.71 -2.70
C ALA A 89 -6.72 -6.30 -1.22
N TYR A 90 -6.73 -7.27 -0.29
CA TYR A 90 -6.63 -7.03 1.16
C TYR A 90 -5.21 -7.10 1.69
N MET A 91 -4.27 -7.70 0.95
CA MET A 91 -2.90 -7.86 1.43
C MET A 91 -2.26 -6.53 1.84
N PRO A 92 -1.54 -6.50 2.97
CA PRO A 92 -0.67 -5.38 3.29
C PRO A 92 0.58 -5.45 2.41
N GLY A 93 0.97 -4.33 1.80
CA GLY A 93 2.16 -4.30 0.95
C GLY A 93 2.26 -3.07 0.05
N ALA A 94 3.31 -3.04 -0.75
CA ALA A 94 3.49 -2.04 -1.79
C ALA A 94 2.54 -2.33 -2.96
N ILE A 95 1.80 -1.31 -3.38
CA ILE A 95 0.82 -1.42 -4.47
C ILE A 95 1.47 -1.90 -5.77
N GLU A 96 2.73 -1.52 -6.02
CA GLU A 96 3.50 -1.89 -7.21
C GLU A 96 3.81 -3.39 -7.28
N THR A 97 4.30 -3.98 -6.19
CA THR A 97 4.63 -5.42 -6.16
C THR A 97 3.36 -6.26 -6.30
N ILE A 98 2.28 -5.83 -5.66
CA ILE A 98 0.97 -6.49 -5.75
C ILE A 98 0.41 -6.39 -7.18
N ALA A 99 0.59 -5.24 -7.85
CA ALA A 99 0.17 -5.06 -9.24
C ALA A 99 0.87 -6.03 -10.19
N ILE A 100 2.20 -6.20 -10.04
CA ILE A 100 3.00 -7.10 -10.87
C ILE A 100 2.54 -8.55 -10.67
N VAL A 101 2.37 -8.98 -9.42
CA VAL A 101 1.90 -10.34 -9.10
C VAL A 101 0.49 -10.57 -9.64
N ALA A 102 -0.43 -9.61 -9.46
CA ALA A 102 -1.79 -9.72 -9.97
C ALA A 102 -1.86 -9.79 -11.49
N PHE A 103 -1.05 -8.97 -12.18
CA PHE A 103 -0.97 -8.97 -13.65
C PHE A 103 -0.40 -10.29 -14.16
N GLY A 104 0.69 -10.79 -13.56
CA GLY A 104 1.28 -12.08 -13.91
C GLY A 104 0.36 -13.28 -13.64
N GLY A 105 -0.50 -13.18 -12.63
CA GLY A 105 -1.50 -14.20 -12.28
C GLY A 105 -2.80 -14.15 -13.09
N GLY A 106 -2.96 -13.18 -14.01
CA GLY A 106 -4.20 -13.01 -14.78
C GLY A 106 -5.41 -12.61 -13.91
N LEU A 107 -5.16 -11.99 -12.76
CA LEU A 107 -6.19 -11.62 -11.78
C LEU A 107 -6.80 -10.25 -12.13
N ASN A 108 -7.90 -9.88 -11.46
CA ASN A 108 -8.53 -8.58 -11.68
C ASN A 108 -7.70 -7.44 -11.07
N VAL A 109 -6.70 -6.98 -11.81
CA VAL A 109 -5.78 -5.91 -11.41
C VAL A 109 -6.52 -4.62 -11.09
N VAL A 110 -7.55 -4.27 -11.88
CA VAL A 110 -8.34 -3.04 -11.68
C VAL A 110 -8.99 -3.06 -10.30
N PHE A 111 -9.66 -4.16 -9.95
CA PHE A 111 -10.28 -4.34 -8.64
C PHE A 111 -9.28 -4.21 -7.48
N ILE A 112 -8.14 -4.91 -7.59
CA ILE A 112 -7.09 -4.93 -6.57
C ILE A 112 -6.51 -3.53 -6.35
N LEU A 113 -6.20 -2.82 -7.45
CA LEU A 113 -5.65 -1.47 -7.40
C LEU A 113 -6.66 -0.46 -6.86
N THR A 114 -7.94 -0.55 -7.25
CA THR A 114 -8.98 0.31 -6.71
C THR A 114 -9.12 0.15 -5.19
N HIS A 115 -9.06 -1.08 -4.67
CA HIS A 115 -9.06 -1.33 -3.21
C HIS A 115 -7.85 -0.75 -2.50
N HIS A 116 -6.67 -0.87 -3.11
CA HIS A 116 -5.45 -0.30 -2.54
C HIS A 116 -5.50 1.23 -2.52
N LEU A 117 -5.93 1.85 -3.61
CA LEU A 117 -6.06 3.29 -3.72
C LEU A 117 -7.10 3.85 -2.75
N SER A 118 -8.26 3.19 -2.62
CA SER A 118 -9.31 3.63 -1.68
C SER A 118 -8.79 3.62 -0.24
N ARG A 119 -8.09 2.55 0.19
CA ARG A 119 -7.44 2.46 1.50
C ARG A 119 -6.42 3.59 1.69
N MET A 120 -5.57 3.86 0.69
CA MET A 120 -4.56 4.93 0.79
C MET A 120 -5.20 6.30 0.97
N VAL A 121 -6.23 6.62 0.19
CA VAL A 121 -6.96 7.89 0.30
C VAL A 121 -7.61 8.00 1.68
N LEU A 122 -8.35 6.98 2.10
CA LEU A 122 -9.01 6.97 3.41
C LEU A 122 -8.00 7.17 4.55
N LEU A 123 -6.90 6.44 4.55
CA LEU A 123 -5.90 6.50 5.62
C LEU A 123 -5.12 7.82 5.63
N HIS A 124 -4.93 8.44 4.46
CA HIS A 124 -4.27 9.74 4.36
C HIS A 124 -5.14 10.89 4.90
N PHE A 125 -6.44 10.86 4.61
CA PHE A 125 -7.38 11.89 5.08
C PHE A 125 -7.98 11.60 6.46
N ALA A 126 -7.88 10.38 6.97
CA ALA A 126 -8.45 9.98 8.26
C ALA A 126 -8.06 10.91 9.43
N PRO A 127 -6.78 11.30 9.63
CA PRO A 127 -6.43 12.22 10.73
C PRO A 127 -7.12 13.58 10.60
N ALA A 128 -7.19 14.13 9.39
CA ALA A 128 -7.84 15.40 9.12
C ALA A 128 -9.37 15.33 9.37
N LEU A 129 -10.01 14.24 8.96
CA LEU A 129 -11.42 13.98 9.25
C LEU A 129 -11.67 13.85 10.75
N LEU A 130 -10.85 13.06 11.46
CA LEU A 130 -11.01 12.85 12.90
C LEU A 130 -10.87 14.15 13.70
N VAL A 131 -9.91 15.01 13.34
CA VAL A 131 -9.76 16.33 13.99
C VAL A 131 -10.96 17.23 13.73
N GLN A 132 -11.49 17.26 12.50
CA GLN A 132 -12.67 18.07 12.17
C GLN A 132 -13.93 17.58 12.90
N VAL A 133 -14.15 16.26 12.96
CA VAL A 133 -15.29 15.68 13.70
C VAL A 133 -15.18 15.98 15.21
N ARG A 134 -13.96 15.97 15.77
CA ARG A 134 -13.75 16.34 17.17
C ARG A 134 -14.06 17.82 17.43
N ARG A 135 -13.60 18.73 16.57
CA ARG A 135 -13.90 20.17 16.67
C ARG A 135 -15.40 20.46 16.55
N ALA A 136 -16.09 19.80 15.62
CA ALA A 136 -17.54 19.94 15.47
C ALA A 136 -18.33 19.48 16.71
N ARG A 137 -17.78 18.54 17.49
CA ARG A 137 -18.36 18.08 18.77
C ARG A 137 -18.05 18.97 19.97
N GLU A 138 -17.05 19.84 19.87
CA GLU A 138 -16.69 20.80 20.95
C GLU A 138 -17.47 22.12 20.82
N GLU A 139 -18.06 22.39 19.65
CA GLU A 139 -18.91 23.56 19.38
C GLU A 139 -20.42 23.30 19.58
N THR A 140 -20.82 22.09 20.01
CA THR A 140 -22.22 21.73 20.35
C THR A 140 -22.36 21.54 21.85
#